data_AF-A0A4Q2Y2K9-F1
#
_entry.id   AF-A0A4Q2Y2K9-F1
#
_cell.length_a   1.000
_cell.length_b   1.000
_cell.length_c   1.000
_cell.angle_alpha   90.00
_cell.angle_beta   90.00
_cell.angle_gamma   90.00
#
_symmetry.space_group_name_H-M   'P 1'
#
loop_
_entity.id
_entity.type
_entity.pdbx_description
1 polymer ?
#
loop_
_entity_poly.entity_id
_entity_poly.type
_entity_poly.pdbx_seq_one_letter_code
_entity_poly.pdbx_strand_id
1 'polypeptide(L)'
;MAAVPRILIVTAAFGEGHNSAARNLAAALDAAGAETRVSDPCMIGVPKTTALVNWGYRHVTTHWPNVWARIYRSTDNCDFTRQRSPMMRWVENTLARLVDEFQPDAVVS
;
A
#
# COMPACT_ATOMS: atom_id res chain seq x y z
N MET A 1 30.04 -11.29 -10.67
CA MET A 1 28.91 -10.38 -10.95
C MET A 1 28.20 -10.13 -9.63
N ALA A 2 27.85 -8.89 -9.31
CA ALA A 2 26.97 -8.62 -8.18
C ALA A 2 25.60 -9.27 -8.42
N ALA A 3 24.94 -9.74 -7.37
CA ALA A 3 23.58 -10.27 -7.49
C ALA A 3 22.63 -9.17 -7.99
N VAL A 4 21.62 -9.55 -8.78
CA VAL A 4 20.57 -8.63 -9.25
C VAL A 4 19.74 -8.20 -8.02
N PRO A 5 19.65 -6.90 -7.68
CA PRO A 5 18.87 -6.46 -6.54
C PRO A 5 17.39 -6.74 -6.74
N ARG A 6 16.71 -7.26 -5.72
CA ARG A 6 15.29 -7.60 -5.72
C ARG A 6 14.53 -6.62 -4.83
N ILE A 7 13.61 -5.84 -5.39
CA ILE A 7 12.96 -4.73 -4.67
C ILE A 7 11.45 -4.94 -4.66
N LEU A 8 10.89 -5.14 -3.46
CA LEU A 8 9.45 -5.21 -3.25
C LEU A 8 8.91 -3.80 -3.00
N ILE A 9 8.07 -3.31 -3.89
CA ILE A 9 7.43 -2.00 -3.77
C ILE A 9 5.98 -2.23 -3.34
N VAL A 10 5.65 -1.77 -2.15
CA VAL A 10 4.33 -1.87 -1.54
C VAL A 10 3.54 -0.60 -1.85
N THR A 11 2.30 -0.77 -2.31
CA THR A 11 1.35 0.34 -2.53
C THR A 11 0.05 0.06 -1.79
N ALA A 12 -0.80 1.07 -1.68
CA ALA A 12 -2.15 0.92 -1.15
C ALA A 12 -3.14 1.71 -2.03
N ALA A 13 -4.18 1.02 -2.51
CA ALA A 13 -5.20 1.56 -3.39
C ALA A 13 -6.18 2.51 -2.65
N PHE A 14 -5.70 3.69 -2.23
CA PHE A 14 -6.50 4.79 -1.68
C PHE A 14 -6.27 6.10 -2.46
N GLY A 15 -6.25 5.99 -3.79
CA GLY A 15 -5.96 7.06 -4.75
C GLY A 15 -4.92 6.62 -5.79
N GLU A 16 -4.82 7.34 -6.91
CA GLU A 16 -3.88 6.98 -7.99
C GLU A 16 -2.44 7.43 -7.72
N GLY A 17 -2.21 8.33 -6.76
CA GLY A 17 -0.87 8.89 -6.48
C GLY A 17 0.17 7.83 -6.09
N HIS A 18 -0.13 7.02 -5.07
CA HIS A 18 0.77 5.95 -4.61
C HIS A 18 1.00 4.89 -5.68
N ASN A 19 -0.06 4.47 -6.39
CA ASN A 19 0.05 3.51 -7.50
C ASN A 19 0.94 4.03 -8.62
N SER A 20 0.79 5.31 -8.98
CA SER A 20 1.61 5.94 -10.02
C SER A 20 3.07 6.08 -9.57
N ALA A 21 3.31 6.45 -8.31
CA ALA A 21 4.66 6.52 -7.75
C ALA A 21 5.34 5.15 -7.76
N ALA A 22 4.65 4.10 -7.28
CA ALA A 22 5.15 2.74 -7.23
C ALA A 22 5.51 2.20 -8.64
N ARG A 23 4.65 2.41 -9.63
CA ARG A 23 4.90 1.98 -11.03
C ARG A 23 6.07 2.71 -11.67
N ASN A 24 6.19 4.02 -11.46
CA ASN A 24 7.30 4.80 -12.01
C ASN A 24 8.62 4.46 -11.31
N LEU A 25 8.58 4.21 -10.00
CA LEU A 25 9.74 3.73 -9.25
C LEU A 25 10.20 2.36 -9.75
N ALA A 26 9.27 1.41 -9.94
CA ALA A 26 9.55 0.12 -10.54
C ALA A 26 10.21 0.25 -11.92
N ALA A 27 9.62 1.05 -12.82
CA ALA A 27 10.16 1.28 -14.14
C ALA A 27 11.60 1.84 -14.12
N ALA A 28 11.89 2.79 -13.23
CA ALA A 28 13.22 3.37 -13.08
C ALA A 28 14.24 2.35 -12.52
N LEU A 29 13.84 1.52 -11.57
CA LEU A 29 14.69 0.50 -10.95
C LEU A 29 14.94 -0.69 -11.89
N ASP A 30 13.92 -1.13 -12.62
CA ASP A 30 14.04 -2.15 -13.67
C ASP A 30 15.03 -1.66 -14.75
N ALA A 31 14.92 -0.40 -15.17
CA ALA A 31 15.87 0.23 -16.10
C ALA A 31 17.31 0.32 -15.55
N ALA A 32 17.46 0.37 -14.23
CA ALA A 32 18.74 0.33 -13.54
C ALA A 32 19.27 -1.11 -13.29
N GLY A 33 18.51 -2.13 -13.71
CA GLY A 33 18.91 -3.54 -13.63
C GLY A 33 18.48 -4.27 -12.35
N ALA A 34 17.51 -3.73 -11.60
CA ALA A 34 16.87 -4.44 -10.49
C ALA A 34 15.71 -5.33 -10.98
N GLU A 35 15.36 -6.37 -10.20
CA GLU A 35 14.10 -7.10 -10.31
C GLU A 35 13.10 -6.43 -9.37
N THR A 36 12.07 -5.76 -9.89
CA THR A 36 11.04 -5.14 -9.04
C THR A 36 9.72 -5.89 -9.02
N ARG A 37 9.03 -5.80 -7.89
CA ARG A 37 7.64 -6.28 -7.74
C ARG A 37 6.80 -5.23 -7.05
N VAL A 38 5.84 -4.66 -7.77
CA VAL A 38 4.81 -3.79 -7.17
C VAL A 38 3.67 -4.64 -6.64
N SER A 39 3.25 -4.45 -5.40
CA SER A 39 2.16 -5.22 -4.79
C SER A 39 1.35 -4.40 -3.79
N ASP A 40 0.04 -4.69 -3.73
CA ASP A 40 -0.88 -4.09 -2.76
C ASP A 40 -1.42 -5.18 -1.81
N PRO A 41 -0.83 -5.31 -0.61
CA PRO A 41 -1.26 -6.30 0.38
C PRO A 41 -2.72 -6.11 0.82
N CYS A 42 -3.27 -4.90 0.77
CA CYS A 42 -4.67 -4.64 1.11
C CYS A 42 -5.61 -5.18 0.03
N MET A 43 -5.29 -4.98 -1.23
CA MET A 43 -6.06 -5.52 -2.35
C MET A 43 -5.94 -7.03 -2.49
N ILE A 44 -4.81 -7.62 -2.07
CA ILE A 44 -4.62 -9.08 -2.09
C ILE A 44 -5.27 -9.74 -0.87
N GLY A 45 -5.00 -9.23 0.34
CA GLY A 45 -5.45 -9.86 1.59
C GLY A 45 -6.92 -9.65 1.91
N VAL A 46 -7.48 -8.48 1.55
CA VAL A 46 -8.86 -8.07 1.92
C VAL A 46 -9.56 -7.28 0.78
N PRO A 47 -9.62 -7.84 -0.46
CA PRO A 47 -10.02 -7.12 -1.67
C PRO A 47 -11.37 -6.39 -1.58
N LYS A 48 -12.41 -7.07 -1.06
CA LYS A 48 -13.75 -6.50 -0.99
C LYS A 48 -13.82 -5.30 -0.05
N THR A 49 -13.17 -5.40 1.10
CA THR A 49 -13.14 -4.31 2.07
C THR A 49 -12.30 -3.15 1.55
N THR A 50 -11.13 -3.44 0.97
CA THR A 50 -10.28 -2.41 0.35
C THR A 50 -11.03 -1.66 -0.74
N ALA A 51 -11.76 -2.37 -1.63
CA ALA A 51 -12.57 -1.74 -2.67
C ALA A 51 -13.69 -0.85 -2.09
N LEU A 52 -14.38 -1.31 -1.05
CA LEU A 52 -15.43 -0.53 -0.38
C LEU A 52 -14.87 0.73 0.28
N VAL A 53 -13.76 0.61 1.02
CA VAL A 53 -13.14 1.75 1.71
C VAL A 53 -12.56 2.73 0.69
N ASN A 54 -11.95 2.26 -0.41
CA ASN A 54 -11.47 3.12 -1.50
C ASN A 54 -12.63 3.89 -2.14
N TRP A 55 -13.75 3.21 -2.45
CA TRP A 55 -14.94 3.87 -2.97
C TRP A 55 -15.45 4.95 -2.02
N GLY A 56 -15.59 4.63 -0.72
CA GLY A 56 -16.05 5.57 0.30
C GLY A 56 -15.10 6.76 0.47
N TYR A 57 -13.79 6.50 0.52
CA TYR A 57 -12.74 7.51 0.55
C TYR A 57 -12.88 8.48 -0.63
N ARG A 58 -13.00 7.96 -1.86
CA ARG A 58 -13.14 8.79 -3.06
C ARG A 58 -14.43 9.60 -3.06
N HIS A 59 -15.54 9.01 -2.62
CA HIS A 59 -16.82 9.69 -2.55
C HIS A 59 -16.78 10.86 -1.54
N VAL A 60 -16.27 10.61 -0.33
CA VAL A 60 -16.20 11.62 0.74
C VAL A 60 -15.22 12.74 0.38
N THR A 61 -14.05 12.41 -0.14
CA THR A 61 -13.03 13.41 -0.53
C THR A 61 -13.49 14.27 -1.71
N THR A 62 -14.26 13.71 -2.65
CA THR A 62 -14.74 14.46 -3.83
C THR A 62 -15.96 15.31 -3.52
N HIS A 63 -16.92 14.82 -2.74
CA HIS A 63 -18.22 15.45 -2.59
C HIS A 63 -18.44 16.15 -1.25
N TRP A 64 -17.77 15.73 -0.18
CA TRP A 64 -18.04 16.21 1.19
C TRP A 64 -16.78 16.73 1.89
N PRO A 65 -16.21 17.86 1.44
CA PRO A 65 -14.95 18.39 1.97
C PRO A 65 -15.00 18.68 3.48
N ASN A 66 -16.15 19.12 3.99
CA ASN A 66 -16.33 19.38 5.43
C ASN A 66 -16.30 18.08 6.26
N VAL A 67 -16.83 16.98 5.71
CA VAL A 67 -16.79 15.66 6.37
C VAL A 67 -15.36 15.14 6.35
N TRP A 68 -14.70 15.20 5.19
CA TRP A 68 -13.31 14.82 5.06
C TRP A 68 -12.40 15.60 6.03
N ALA A 69 -12.58 16.91 6.13
CA ALA A 69 -11.81 17.76 7.03
C ALA A 69 -11.98 17.38 8.52
N ARG A 70 -13.17 16.91 8.92
CA ARG A 70 -13.37 16.41 10.30
C ARG A 70 -12.67 15.07 10.52
N ILE A 71 -12.77 14.15 9.56
CA ILE A 71 -12.09 12.84 9.63
C ILE A 71 -10.58 13.07 9.72
N TYR A 72 -10.02 13.90 8.84
CA TYR A 72 -8.60 14.22 8.83
C TYR A 72 -8.13 14.82 10.16
N ARG A 73 -8.85 15.79 10.73
CA ARG A 73 -8.49 16.33 12.06
C ARG A 73 -8.62 15.32 13.20
N SER A 74 -9.52 14.34 13.08
CA SER A 74 -9.65 13.31 14.10
C SER A 74 -8.45 12.36 14.12
N THR A 75 -7.75 12.21 12.99
CA THR A 75 -6.56 11.34 12.91
C THR A 75 -5.32 11.92 13.57
N ASP A 76 -5.27 13.23 13.86
CA ASP A 76 -4.12 13.86 14.55
C ASP A 76 -3.85 13.28 15.94
N ASN A 77 -4.88 12.74 16.59
CA ASN A 77 -4.79 12.15 17.93
C ASN A 77 -4.88 10.61 17.91
N CYS A 78 -4.87 9.98 16.74
CA CYS A 78 -4.96 8.52 16.60
C CYS A 78 -3.56 7.89 16.63
N ASP A 79 -3.33 7.01 17.62
CA ASP A 79 -2.16 6.14 17.62
C ASP A 79 -2.42 4.89 16.75
N PHE A 80 -2.00 4.98 15.48
CA PHE A 80 -2.13 3.89 14.52
C PHE A 80 -1.23 2.69 14.83
N THR A 81 -0.24 2.81 15.72
CA THR A 81 0.63 1.69 16.11
C THR A 81 -0.09 0.66 17.00
N ARG A 82 -1.17 1.08 17.67
CA ARG A 82 -1.95 0.23 18.59
C ARG A 82 -3.17 -0.44 17.95
N GLN A 83 -3.44 -0.16 16.68
CA GLN A 83 -4.69 -0.58 16.05
C GLN A 83 -4.66 -2.05 15.62
N ARG A 84 -5.02 -2.95 16.54
CA ARG A 84 -5.15 -4.40 16.31
C ARG A 84 -6.48 -4.76 15.64
N SER A 85 -6.77 -4.19 14.47
CA SER A 85 -7.91 -4.68 13.69
C SER A 85 -7.64 -6.13 13.25
N PRO A 86 -8.54 -7.10 13.52
CA PRO A 86 -8.36 -8.48 13.04
C PRO A 86 -8.18 -8.56 11.51
N MET A 87 -8.71 -7.57 10.79
CA MET A 87 -8.56 -7.44 9.34
C MET A 87 -7.11 -7.14 8.92
N MET A 88 -6.37 -6.35 9.71
CA MET A 88 -4.96 -6.03 9.42
C MET A 88 -4.08 -7.27 9.46
N ARG A 89 -4.44 -8.29 10.25
CA ARG A 89 -3.71 -9.58 10.25
C ARG A 89 -3.68 -10.25 8.88
N TRP A 90 -4.73 -10.11 8.07
CA TRP A 90 -4.78 -10.68 6.73
C TRP A 90 -3.86 -9.92 5.77
N VAL A 91 -3.79 -8.61 5.92
CA VAL A 91 -2.87 -7.73 5.17
C VAL A 91 -1.43 -8.02 5.57
N GLU A 92 -1.14 -8.14 6.86
CA GLU A 92 0.17 -8.51 7.41
C GLU A 92 0.61 -9.89 6.92
N ASN A 93 -0.25 -10.91 7.00
CA ASN A 93 0.04 -12.25 6.48
C ASN A 93 0.32 -12.24 4.98
N THR A 94 -0.40 -11.40 4.23
CA THR A 94 -0.20 -11.24 2.79
C THR A 94 1.15 -10.60 2.50
N LEU A 95 1.52 -9.55 3.24
CA LEU A 95 2.83 -8.92 3.12
C LEU A 95 3.96 -9.90 3.49
N ALA A 96 3.80 -10.65 4.58
CA ALA A 96 4.76 -11.67 5.00
C ALA A 96 4.96 -12.71 3.89
N ARG A 97 3.86 -13.21 3.31
CA ARG A 97 3.91 -14.13 2.17
C ARG A 97 4.61 -13.53 0.95
N LEU A 98 4.37 -12.26 0.64
CA LEU A 98 5.05 -11.57 -0.47
C LEU A 98 6.57 -11.48 -0.22
N VAL A 99 6.98 -11.17 1.00
CA VAL A 99 8.40 -11.14 1.39
C VAL A 99 9.01 -12.53 1.32
N ASP A 100 8.33 -13.55 1.84
CA ASP A 100 8.81 -14.93 1.84
C ASP A 100 8.95 -15.49 0.41
N GLU A 101 7.98 -15.24 -0.47
CA GLU A 101 8.00 -15.72 -1.86
C GLU A 101 9.01 -14.94 -2.73
N PHE A 102 9.06 -13.61 -2.58
CA PHE A 102 9.87 -12.76 -3.43
C PHE A 102 11.31 -12.62 -2.93
N GLN A 103 11.60 -12.86 -1.65
CA GLN A 103 12.92 -12.68 -1.04
C GLN A 103 13.60 -11.36 -1.47
N PRO A 104 12.97 -10.19 -1.20
CA PRO A 104 13.53 -8.91 -1.58
C PRO A 104 14.77 -8.55 -0.74
N ASP A 105 15.74 -7.90 -1.38
CA ASP A 105 16.85 -7.22 -0.70
C ASP A 105 16.38 -5.92 -0.01
N ALA A 106 15.31 -5.30 -0.53
CA ALA A 106 14.72 -4.09 0.02
C ALA A 106 13.20 -4.04 -0.16
N VAL A 107 12.51 -3.44 0.82
CA VAL A 107 11.07 -3.12 0.77
C VAL A 107 10.91 -1.60 0.77
N VAL A 108 10.11 -1.09 -0.17
CA VAL A 108 9.77 0.34 -0.29
C VAL A 108 8.25 0.48 -0.19
N SER A 109 7.75 1.50 0.52
CA SER A 109 6.30 1.76 0.69
C SER A 109 5.99 3.25 0.55
#